data_AF-A0A4P7KPR6-F1
#
_entry.id   AF-A0A4P7KPR6-F1
#
_cell.length_a   1.000
_cell.length_b   1.000
_cell.length_c   1.000
_cell.angle_alpha   90.00
_cell.angle_beta   90.00
_cell.angle_gamma   90.00
#
_symmetry.space_group_name_H-M   'P 1'
#
loop_
_entity.id
_entity.type
_entity.pdbx_description
1 polymer ?
#
loop_
_entity_poly.entity_id
_entity_poly.type
_entity_poly.pdbx_seq_one_letter_code
_entity_poly.pdbx_strand_id
1 'polypeptide(L)'
;MKYSVDIKTTEIGENGFAKNRGWIKTFICMKDAPHEYIGATMEFLHDGLSVGECSYTDAPEIPNSDEIAIIRSLDGKQWLYVPDHRGKTVFDTTTQYAYTVDYLGEIKTGFTLLVPKTQFDKWDGKKWVTDNQAVKAAQINTANEKKLQLINEAEQIINPLERKVRLGMGNDIDASTLREWEIYSVKLNDIDTSIAPDIDWPEKPQ
;
A
#
# COMPACT_ATOMS: atom_id res chain seq x y z
N MET A 1 3.58 -65.19 -16.42
CA MET A 1 2.10 -65.21 -16.38
C MET A 1 1.56 -64.43 -17.56
N LYS A 2 0.44 -64.84 -18.17
CA LYS A 2 -0.14 -64.22 -19.38
C LYS A 2 -0.88 -62.89 -19.11
N TYR A 3 -1.32 -62.67 -17.88
CA TYR A 3 -2.08 -61.50 -17.45
C TYR A 3 -1.43 -60.91 -16.18
N SER A 4 -1.53 -59.59 -16.01
CA SER A 4 -1.07 -58.85 -14.83
C SER A 4 -2.09 -57.74 -14.52
N VAL A 5 -2.24 -57.41 -13.24
CA VAL A 5 -3.03 -56.28 -12.73
C VAL A 5 -2.16 -55.05 -12.40
N ASP A 6 -0.84 -55.17 -12.60
CA ASP A 6 0.11 -54.13 -12.25
C ASP A 6 0.05 -52.99 -13.26
N ILE A 7 0.16 -51.76 -12.76
CA ILE A 7 0.27 -50.59 -13.61
C ILE A 7 1.68 -50.58 -14.20
N LYS A 8 1.77 -50.72 -15.52
CA LYS A 8 3.05 -50.60 -16.21
C LYS A 8 3.56 -49.16 -16.13
N THR A 9 4.72 -48.96 -15.54
CA THR A 9 5.40 -47.67 -15.43
C THR A 9 6.50 -47.50 -16.46
N THR A 10 7.00 -46.28 -16.61
CA THR A 10 8.16 -45.95 -17.44
C THR A 10 9.06 -44.92 -16.78
N GLU A 11 10.26 -44.75 -17.32
CA GLU A 11 11.27 -43.79 -16.94
C GLU A 11 11.85 -43.12 -18.19
N ILE A 12 12.31 -41.89 -18.04
CA ILE A 12 13.04 -41.18 -19.09
C ILE A 12 14.51 -41.59 -19.04
N GLY A 13 15.06 -42.02 -20.19
CA GLY A 13 16.49 -42.32 -20.34
C GLY A 13 17.33 -41.05 -20.49
N GLU A 14 18.66 -41.19 -20.48
CA GLU A 14 19.61 -40.08 -20.65
C GLU A 14 19.44 -39.34 -22.00
N ASN A 15 18.85 -40.00 -22.99
CA ASN A 15 18.51 -39.44 -24.29
C ASN A 15 17.24 -38.57 -24.28
N GLY A 16 16.55 -38.43 -23.14
CA GLY A 16 15.34 -37.63 -23.00
C GLY A 16 14.04 -38.35 -23.41
N PHE A 17 14.09 -39.64 -23.70
CA PHE A 17 12.93 -40.42 -24.16
C PHE A 17 12.57 -41.56 -23.20
N ALA A 18 11.29 -41.92 -23.16
CA ALA A 18 10.78 -43.04 -22.40
C ALA A 18 11.43 -44.36 -22.85
N LYS A 19 11.93 -45.15 -21.90
CA LYS A 19 12.58 -46.45 -22.16
C LYS A 19 11.59 -47.54 -22.62
N ASN A 20 10.30 -47.36 -22.31
CA ASN A 20 9.22 -48.25 -22.69
C ASN A 20 7.86 -47.56 -22.59
N ARG A 21 6.82 -48.18 -23.14
CA ARG A 21 5.42 -47.76 -22.92
C ARG A 21 5.02 -47.94 -21.44
N GLY A 22 4.46 -46.92 -20.80
CA GLY A 22 3.99 -46.97 -19.41
C GLY A 22 3.60 -45.60 -18.84
N TRP A 23 3.11 -45.60 -17.60
CA TRP A 23 2.79 -44.40 -16.83
C TRP A 23 4.04 -43.84 -16.12
N ILE A 24 4.19 -42.53 -16.09
CA ILE A 24 5.23 -41.82 -15.34
C ILE A 24 4.60 -40.68 -14.54
N LYS A 25 5.11 -40.43 -13.34
CA LYS A 25 4.73 -39.27 -12.53
C LYS A 25 5.49 -38.05 -13.04
N THR A 26 4.78 -36.98 -13.33
CA THR A 26 5.37 -35.70 -13.76
C THR A 26 4.95 -34.57 -12.81
N PHE A 27 5.74 -33.51 -12.83
CA PHE A 27 5.57 -32.29 -12.05
C PHE A 27 5.39 -31.15 -13.03
N ILE A 28 4.23 -30.51 -12.99
CA ILE A 28 3.79 -29.57 -14.02
C ILE A 28 3.89 -28.13 -13.52
N CYS A 29 4.24 -27.22 -14.42
CA CYS A 29 4.21 -25.79 -14.18
C CYS A 29 3.31 -25.04 -15.18
N MET A 30 3.00 -23.79 -14.89
CA MET A 30 2.35 -22.89 -15.84
C MET A 30 3.21 -22.68 -17.08
N LYS A 31 2.55 -22.52 -18.23
CA LYS A 31 3.24 -22.27 -19.50
C LYS A 31 3.85 -20.87 -19.56
N ASP A 32 3.14 -19.88 -19.06
CA ASP A 32 3.61 -18.50 -19.07
C ASP A 32 4.54 -18.23 -17.88
N ALA A 33 5.51 -17.33 -18.09
CA ALA A 33 6.35 -16.84 -17.01
C ALA A 33 5.47 -16.27 -15.87
N PRO A 34 5.78 -16.58 -14.61
CA PRO A 34 7.06 -17.10 -14.13
C PRO A 34 7.19 -18.64 -14.11
N HIS A 35 6.30 -19.41 -14.75
CA HIS A 35 6.30 -20.87 -14.74
C HIS A 35 6.08 -21.48 -13.34
N GLU A 36 5.05 -21.00 -12.65
CA GLU A 36 4.66 -21.49 -11.33
C GLU A 36 4.28 -22.97 -11.34
N TYR A 37 4.79 -23.74 -10.38
CA TYR A 37 4.41 -25.14 -10.18
C TYR A 37 2.93 -25.27 -9.82
N ILE A 38 2.21 -26.15 -10.51
CA ILE A 38 0.74 -26.32 -10.32
C ILE A 38 0.36 -27.69 -9.76
N GLY A 39 1.30 -28.64 -9.69
CA GLY A 39 1.07 -29.93 -9.06
C GLY A 39 1.78 -31.10 -9.74
N ALA A 40 1.52 -32.30 -9.23
CA ALA A 40 1.99 -33.54 -9.82
C ALA A 40 0.84 -34.26 -10.54
N THR A 41 1.14 -34.92 -11.65
CA THR A 41 0.18 -35.71 -12.42
C THR A 41 0.82 -37.01 -12.92
N MET A 42 0.01 -37.88 -13.53
CA MET A 42 0.47 -39.08 -14.21
C MET A 42 0.30 -38.91 -15.72
N GLU A 43 1.37 -39.14 -16.48
CA GLU A 43 1.36 -39.14 -17.94
C GLU A 43 1.60 -40.54 -18.48
N PHE A 44 0.88 -40.90 -19.53
CA PHE A 44 1.09 -42.16 -20.24
C PHE A 44 1.96 -41.93 -21.46
N LEU A 45 3.15 -42.53 -21.49
CA LEU A 45 4.08 -42.41 -22.61
C LEU A 45 4.16 -43.71 -23.41
N HIS A 46 4.32 -43.55 -24.72
CA HIS A 46 4.78 -44.62 -25.60
C HIS A 46 6.31 -44.67 -25.65
N ASP A 47 6.85 -45.80 -26.07
CA ASP A 47 8.29 -45.97 -26.28
C ASP A 47 8.84 -44.90 -27.24
N GLY A 48 9.97 -44.29 -26.89
CA GLY A 48 10.60 -43.24 -27.69
C GLY A 48 9.98 -41.84 -27.61
N LEU A 49 9.00 -41.59 -26.73
CA LEU A 49 8.41 -40.26 -26.51
C LEU A 49 8.95 -39.57 -25.25
N SER A 50 8.96 -38.24 -25.24
CA SER A 50 9.27 -37.43 -24.05
C SER A 50 8.00 -37.13 -23.23
N VAL A 51 8.20 -36.58 -22.03
CA VAL A 51 7.12 -35.91 -21.28
C VAL A 51 6.61 -34.67 -22.03
N GLY A 52 5.41 -34.22 -21.68
CA GLY A 52 4.82 -33.01 -22.25
C GLY A 52 5.61 -31.71 -21.96
N GLU A 53 5.29 -30.65 -22.70
CA GLU A 53 5.78 -29.30 -22.41
C GLU A 53 5.38 -28.91 -20.97
N CYS A 54 6.25 -28.18 -20.26
CA CYS A 54 6.03 -27.77 -18.86
C CYS A 54 5.84 -28.94 -17.88
N SER A 55 6.24 -30.15 -18.27
CA SER A 55 6.17 -31.35 -17.43
C SER A 55 7.59 -31.85 -17.16
N TYR A 56 7.90 -32.11 -15.89
CA TYR A 56 9.24 -32.46 -15.44
C TYR A 56 9.21 -33.76 -14.64
N THR A 57 10.33 -34.48 -14.62
CA THR A 57 10.45 -35.76 -13.91
C THR A 57 11.12 -35.60 -12.54
N ASP A 58 11.82 -34.48 -12.32
CA ASP A 58 12.37 -34.11 -11.02
C ASP A 58 11.31 -33.40 -10.17
N ALA A 59 11.12 -33.88 -8.94
CA ALA A 59 10.19 -33.30 -7.98
C ALA A 59 10.77 -32.00 -7.38
N PRO A 60 9.96 -30.95 -7.17
CA PRO A 60 10.36 -29.86 -6.30
C PRO A 60 10.36 -30.29 -4.84
N GLU A 61 11.15 -29.61 -4.02
CA GLU A 61 10.99 -29.62 -2.57
C GLU A 61 9.79 -28.74 -2.20
N ILE A 62 8.90 -29.22 -1.34
CA ILE A 62 7.73 -28.43 -0.93
C ILE A 62 8.14 -27.55 0.26
N PRO A 63 8.10 -26.21 0.14
CA PRO A 63 8.41 -25.33 1.25
C PRO A 63 7.43 -25.53 2.42
N ASN A 64 7.93 -25.41 3.65
CA ASN A 64 7.09 -25.38 4.85
C ASN A 64 6.52 -23.96 5.13
N SER A 65 6.25 -23.18 4.09
CA SER A 65 5.75 -21.80 4.19
C SER A 65 4.93 -21.45 2.96
N ASP A 66 3.78 -20.82 3.18
CA ASP A 66 2.93 -20.27 2.11
C ASP A 66 3.49 -18.96 1.52
N GLU A 67 4.59 -18.44 2.06
CA GLU A 67 5.26 -17.22 1.58
C GLU A 67 6.32 -17.50 0.49
N ILE A 68 6.37 -18.73 -0.03
CA ILE A 68 7.32 -19.15 -1.05
C ILE A 68 6.56 -19.84 -2.17
N ALA A 69 6.71 -19.33 -3.39
CA ALA A 69 6.26 -20.00 -4.59
C ALA A 69 7.38 -20.79 -5.24
N ILE A 70 6.99 -21.89 -5.90
CA ILE A 70 7.90 -22.75 -6.64
C ILE A 70 7.72 -22.42 -8.12
N ILE A 71 8.82 -22.13 -8.82
CA ILE A 71 8.80 -21.85 -10.25
C ILE A 71 9.83 -22.70 -10.99
N ARG A 72 9.62 -22.97 -12.28
CA ARG A 72 10.67 -23.60 -13.10
C ARG A 72 11.66 -22.56 -13.62
N SER A 73 12.96 -22.88 -13.60
CA SER A 73 13.98 -22.07 -14.24
C SER A 73 13.71 -21.91 -15.75
N LEU A 74 14.15 -20.79 -16.33
CA LEU A 74 13.91 -20.47 -17.75
C LEU A 74 14.55 -21.50 -18.70
N ASP A 75 15.64 -22.14 -18.28
CA ASP A 75 16.29 -23.22 -19.03
C ASP A 75 15.67 -24.61 -18.80
N GLY A 76 14.64 -24.71 -17.94
CA GLY A 76 13.89 -25.92 -17.64
C GLY A 76 14.67 -26.97 -16.84
N LYS A 77 15.81 -26.62 -16.24
CA LYS A 77 16.70 -27.59 -15.58
C LYS A 77 16.48 -27.77 -14.08
N GLN A 78 15.89 -26.80 -13.41
CA GLN A 78 15.72 -26.86 -11.95
C GLN A 78 14.49 -26.09 -11.47
N TRP A 79 14.00 -26.46 -10.29
CA TRP A 79 13.02 -25.69 -9.54
C TRP A 79 13.71 -24.54 -8.78
N LEU A 80 13.09 -23.37 -8.79
CA LEU A 80 13.50 -22.18 -8.06
C LEU A 80 12.43 -21.84 -7.02
N TYR A 81 12.86 -21.23 -5.92
CA TYR A 81 12.00 -20.85 -4.81
C TYR A 81 12.07 -19.34 -4.68
N VAL A 82 10.94 -18.68 -4.90
CA VAL A 82 10.85 -17.22 -4.93
C VAL A 82 9.84 -16.75 -3.90
N PRO A 83 10.00 -15.54 -3.33
CA PRO A 83 9.00 -15.01 -2.41
C PRO A 83 7.62 -14.96 -3.06
N ASP A 84 6.61 -15.35 -2.29
CA ASP A 84 5.21 -15.10 -2.61
C ASP A 84 4.69 -14.00 -1.69
N HIS A 85 4.52 -12.83 -2.29
CA HIS A 85 3.92 -11.67 -1.64
C HIS A 85 2.52 -11.38 -2.16
N ARG A 86 1.94 -12.24 -3.01
CA ARG A 86 0.64 -12.01 -3.62
C ARG A 86 -0.43 -11.78 -2.55
N GLY A 87 -1.31 -10.82 -2.81
CA GLY A 87 -2.34 -10.39 -1.87
C GLY A 87 -1.84 -9.48 -0.74
N LYS A 88 -0.53 -9.36 -0.51
CA LYS A 88 0.02 -8.39 0.45
C LYS A 88 -0.05 -6.97 -0.13
N THR A 89 -0.23 -5.99 0.75
CA THR A 89 -0.20 -4.58 0.40
C THR A 89 1.23 -4.05 0.47
N VAL A 90 1.64 -3.36 -0.59
CA VAL A 90 2.88 -2.57 -0.65
C VAL A 90 2.56 -1.10 -0.86
N PHE A 91 3.50 -0.24 -0.47
CA PHE A 91 3.37 1.21 -0.59
C PHE A 91 4.44 1.73 -1.53
N ASP A 92 4.04 2.61 -2.44
CA ASP A 92 4.95 3.36 -3.29
C ASP A 92 5.78 4.31 -2.42
N THR A 93 7.10 4.15 -2.46
CA THR A 93 8.06 4.89 -1.62
C THR A 93 8.15 6.39 -1.93
N THR A 94 7.56 6.84 -3.05
CA THR A 94 7.52 8.25 -3.45
C THR A 94 6.18 8.89 -3.09
N THR A 95 5.07 8.18 -3.34
CA THR A 95 3.70 8.73 -3.26
C THR A 95 2.88 8.23 -2.07
N GLN A 96 3.37 7.21 -1.35
CA GLN A 96 2.66 6.50 -0.28
C GLN A 96 1.40 5.72 -0.72
N TYR A 97 1.10 5.67 -2.02
CA TYR A 97 -0.07 4.93 -2.49
C TYR A 97 0.08 3.43 -2.27
N ALA A 98 -1.01 2.82 -1.81
CA ALA A 98 -1.10 1.41 -1.53
C ALA A 98 -1.46 0.63 -2.79
N TYR A 99 -0.78 -0.49 -3.01
CA TYR A 99 -1.01 -1.42 -4.10
C TYR A 99 -1.01 -2.86 -3.57
N THR A 100 -1.78 -3.73 -4.21
CA THR A 100 -1.74 -5.17 -3.91
C THR A 100 -0.77 -5.85 -4.85
N VAL A 101 0.09 -6.71 -4.31
CA VAL A 101 0.99 -7.53 -5.12
C VAL A 101 0.18 -8.64 -5.81
N ASP A 102 0.38 -8.79 -7.12
CA ASP A 102 -0.26 -9.80 -7.98
C ASP A 102 0.78 -10.67 -8.73
N TYR A 103 2.06 -10.53 -8.40
CA TYR A 103 3.18 -11.21 -9.03
C TYR A 103 4.01 -12.00 -8.01
N LEU A 104 4.79 -12.96 -8.53
CA LEU A 104 5.77 -13.73 -7.75
C LEU A 104 7.15 -13.07 -7.79
N GLY A 105 7.92 -13.26 -6.72
CA GLY A 105 9.29 -12.78 -6.58
C GLY A 105 9.42 -11.58 -5.64
N GLU A 106 10.63 -11.01 -5.66
CA GLU A 106 10.99 -9.86 -4.84
C GLU A 106 10.08 -8.65 -5.10
N ILE A 107 9.78 -7.89 -4.04
CA ILE A 107 9.07 -6.62 -4.17
C ILE A 107 9.85 -5.69 -5.10
N LYS A 108 9.19 -5.21 -6.15
CA LYS A 108 9.78 -4.31 -7.14
C LYS A 108 10.37 -3.06 -6.49
N THR A 109 11.48 -2.57 -7.05
CA THR A 109 12.09 -1.31 -6.63
C THR A 109 11.07 -0.17 -6.69
N GLY A 110 11.12 0.72 -5.70
CA GLY A 110 10.14 1.80 -5.54
C GLY A 110 8.97 1.43 -4.63
N PHE A 111 8.86 0.18 -4.17
CA PHE A 111 7.82 -0.27 -3.25
C PHE A 111 8.39 -0.81 -1.94
N THR A 112 7.58 -0.78 -0.89
CA THR A 112 7.91 -1.34 0.43
C THR A 112 6.68 -1.97 1.09
N LEU A 113 6.88 -3.06 1.85
CA LEU A 113 5.83 -3.64 2.71
C LEU A 113 5.63 -2.81 4.00
N LEU A 114 6.52 -1.87 4.29
CA LEU A 114 6.38 -1.01 5.46
C LEU A 114 5.24 -0.02 5.25
N VAL A 115 4.35 0.08 6.24
CA VAL A 115 3.20 0.98 6.22
C VAL A 115 3.64 2.39 6.67
N PRO A 116 3.36 3.46 5.91
CA PRO A 116 3.53 4.83 6.39
C PRO A 116 2.54 5.09 7.54
N LYS A 117 3.01 5.73 8.60
CA LYS A 117 2.21 6.05 9.79
C LYS A 117 1.43 7.35 9.63
N THR A 118 1.96 8.28 8.86
CA THR A 118 1.35 9.59 8.63
C THR A 118 1.40 9.97 7.15
N GLN A 119 0.48 10.83 6.71
CA GLN A 119 0.51 11.40 5.36
C GLN A 119 1.76 12.25 5.09
N PHE A 120 2.50 12.63 6.13
CA PHE A 120 3.72 13.42 6.03
C PHE A 120 4.99 12.56 6.02
N ASP A 121 4.86 11.24 6.01
CA ASP A 121 6.02 10.35 6.02
C ASP A 121 6.74 10.36 4.66
N LYS A 122 8.06 10.40 4.70
CA LYS A 122 8.94 10.30 3.52
C LYS A 122 9.84 9.09 3.66
N TRP A 123 10.09 8.43 2.53
CA TRP A 123 10.99 7.29 2.49
C TRP A 123 12.44 7.76 2.56
N ASP A 124 13.22 7.27 3.53
CA ASP A 124 14.65 7.61 3.70
C ASP A 124 15.60 6.66 2.95
N GLY A 125 15.04 5.74 2.15
CA GLY A 125 15.77 4.65 1.50
C GLY A 125 15.65 3.31 2.24
N LYS A 126 15.21 3.31 3.51
CA LYS A 126 15.07 2.10 4.36
C LYS A 126 13.78 2.02 5.14
N LYS A 127 13.23 3.16 5.57
CA LYS A 127 12.01 3.27 6.37
C LYS A 127 11.29 4.59 6.12
N TRP A 128 10.05 4.63 6.57
CA TRP A 128 9.27 5.86 6.66
C TRP A 128 9.78 6.75 7.80
N VAL A 129 10.01 8.03 7.51
CA VAL A 129 10.38 9.07 8.47
C VAL A 129 9.44 10.25 8.29
N THR A 130 8.80 10.68 9.37
CA THR A 130 7.86 11.81 9.34
C THR A 130 8.58 13.11 9.01
N ASP A 131 8.09 13.83 8.01
CA ASP A 131 8.56 15.17 7.66
C ASP A 131 7.98 16.19 8.62
N ASN A 132 8.74 16.49 9.68
CA ASN A 132 8.35 17.48 10.69
C ASN A 132 8.19 18.89 10.13
N GLN A 133 8.86 19.24 9.02
CA GLN A 133 8.66 20.54 8.37
C GLN A 133 7.29 20.59 7.69
N ALA A 134 6.92 19.52 6.99
CA ALA A 134 5.59 19.40 6.39
C ALA A 134 4.47 19.36 7.45
N VAL A 135 4.68 18.64 8.56
CA VAL A 135 3.76 18.65 9.70
C VAL A 135 3.57 20.07 10.24
N LYS A 136 4.67 20.78 10.50
CA LYS A 136 4.62 22.16 11.01
C LYS A 136 3.93 23.11 10.04
N ALA A 137 4.24 23.01 8.75
CA ALA A 137 3.60 23.82 7.71
C ALA A 137 2.09 23.57 7.65
N ALA A 138 1.65 22.31 7.73
CA ALA A 138 0.24 21.96 7.77
C ALA A 138 -0.46 22.53 9.02
N GLN A 139 0.16 22.43 10.19
CA GLN A 139 -0.36 23.01 11.44
C GLN A 139 -0.51 24.53 11.34
N ILE A 140 0.47 25.23 10.77
CA ILE A 140 0.41 26.68 10.54
C ILE A 140 -0.73 27.03 9.58
N ASN A 141 -0.90 26.28 8.49
CA ASN A 141 -1.98 26.51 7.53
C ASN A 141 -3.35 26.33 8.17
N THR A 142 -3.57 25.24 8.93
CA THR A 142 -4.82 25.04 9.68
C THR A 142 -5.07 26.16 10.70
N ALA A 143 -4.03 26.64 11.38
CA ALA A 143 -4.15 27.78 12.28
C ALA A 143 -4.54 29.07 11.55
N ASN A 144 -3.95 29.33 10.38
CA ASN A 144 -4.31 30.47 9.53
C ASN A 144 -5.78 30.42 9.07
N GLU A 145 -6.25 29.25 8.63
CA GLU A 145 -7.65 29.04 8.24
C GLU A 145 -8.59 29.30 9.40
N LYS A 146 -8.28 28.77 10.60
CA LYS A 146 -9.06 29.04 11.82
C LYS A 146 -9.08 30.53 12.18
N LYS A 147 -7.93 31.21 12.13
CA LYS A 147 -7.82 32.66 12.39
C LYS A 147 -8.73 33.45 11.44
N LEU A 148 -8.67 33.15 10.15
CA LEU A 148 -9.50 33.80 9.14
C LEU A 148 -11.00 33.53 9.37
N GLN A 149 -11.37 32.30 9.73
CA GLN A 149 -12.74 31.95 10.05
C GLN A 149 -13.28 32.77 11.24
N LEU A 150 -12.50 32.86 12.33
CA LEU A 150 -12.89 33.59 13.54
C LEU A 150 -12.98 35.11 13.31
N ILE A 151 -12.07 35.67 12.50
CA ILE A 151 -12.14 37.09 12.09
C ILE A 151 -13.41 37.33 11.27
N ASN A 152 -13.70 36.49 10.28
CA ASN A 152 -14.90 36.63 9.47
C ASN A 152 -16.19 36.55 10.32
N GLU A 153 -16.21 35.66 11.31
CA GLU A 153 -17.33 35.59 12.26
C GLU A 153 -17.47 36.87 13.09
N ALA A 154 -16.37 37.40 13.62
CA ALA A 154 -16.39 38.66 14.36
C ALA A 154 -16.90 39.81 13.48
N GLU A 155 -16.43 39.90 12.24
CA GLU A 155 -16.86 40.92 11.28
C GLU A 155 -18.35 40.82 10.95
N GLN A 156 -18.93 39.62 10.88
CA GLN A 156 -20.37 39.45 10.68
C GLN A 156 -21.22 40.06 11.81
N ILE A 157 -20.67 40.15 13.02
CA ILE A 157 -21.33 40.73 14.20
C ILE A 157 -21.00 42.23 14.34
N ILE A 158 -19.74 42.60 14.12
CA ILE A 158 -19.26 43.99 14.19
C ILE A 158 -19.97 44.86 13.17
N ASN A 159 -20.03 44.45 11.90
CA ASN A 159 -20.53 45.30 10.81
C ASN A 159 -21.97 45.82 11.00
N PRO A 160 -22.95 45.00 11.43
CA PRO A 160 -24.29 45.48 11.77
C PRO A 160 -24.33 46.39 13.00
N LEU A 161 -23.59 46.06 14.06
CA LEU A 161 -23.56 46.83 15.32
C LEU A 161 -22.91 48.20 15.11
N GLU A 162 -21.78 48.25 14.41
CA GLU A 162 -21.07 49.47 14.05
C GLU A 162 -21.98 50.41 13.25
N ARG A 163 -22.73 49.87 12.28
CA ARG A 163 -23.75 50.63 11.54
C ARG A 163 -24.86 51.15 12.44
N LYS A 164 -25.38 50.32 13.36
CA LYS A 164 -26.47 50.68 14.28
C LYS A 164 -26.05 51.82 15.21
N VAL A 165 -24.85 51.73 15.80
CA VAL A 165 -24.27 52.76 16.66
C VAL A 165 -24.00 54.05 15.88
N ARG A 166 -23.38 53.96 14.69
CA ARG A 166 -23.07 55.12 13.84
C ARG A 166 -24.32 55.90 13.40
N LEU A 167 -25.44 55.21 13.18
CA LEU A 167 -26.72 55.85 12.81
C LEU A 167 -27.51 56.37 14.02
N GLY A 168 -27.00 56.25 15.25
CA GLY A 168 -27.72 56.64 16.47
C GLY A 168 -28.91 55.74 16.79
N MET A 169 -28.95 54.53 16.24
CA MET A 169 -30.03 53.55 16.44
C MET A 169 -29.67 52.48 17.49
N GLY A 170 -28.45 52.52 18.03
CA GLY A 170 -27.94 51.59 19.03
C GLY A 170 -28.31 52.00 20.45
N ASN A 171 -28.38 51.03 21.35
CA ASN A 171 -28.45 51.23 22.79
C ASN A 171 -27.08 50.95 23.46
N ASP A 172 -27.00 51.13 24.78
CA ASP A 172 -25.76 50.91 25.54
C ASP A 172 -25.25 49.46 25.47
N ILE A 173 -26.15 48.49 25.33
CA ILE A 173 -25.79 47.07 25.17
C ILE A 173 -25.14 46.86 23.80
N ASP A 174 -25.73 47.38 22.72
CA ASP A 174 -25.16 47.29 21.36
C ASP A 174 -23.75 47.91 21.32
N ALA A 175 -23.54 49.05 21.99
CA ALA A 175 -22.23 49.70 22.07
C ALA A 175 -21.22 48.91 22.90
N SER A 176 -21.64 48.29 24.00
CA SER A 176 -20.78 47.42 24.81
C SER A 176 -20.38 46.17 24.03
N THR A 177 -21.36 45.48 23.42
CA THR A 177 -21.13 44.29 22.59
C THR A 177 -20.22 44.61 21.41
N LEU A 178 -20.45 45.73 20.69
CA LEU A 178 -19.57 46.16 19.60
C LEU A 178 -18.12 46.26 20.06
N ARG A 179 -17.87 46.91 21.21
CA ARG A 179 -16.52 47.08 21.77
C ARG A 179 -15.86 45.74 22.10
N GLU A 180 -16.59 44.81 22.71
CA GLU A 180 -16.05 43.48 23.05
C GLU A 180 -15.64 42.69 21.81
N TRP A 181 -16.48 42.74 20.77
CA TRP A 181 -16.21 42.08 19.49
C TRP A 181 -15.06 42.72 18.71
N GLU A 182 -14.94 44.05 18.71
CA GLU A 182 -13.80 44.76 18.13
C GLU A 182 -12.49 44.39 18.84
N ILE A 183 -12.48 44.36 20.19
CA ILE A 183 -11.31 43.91 20.98
C ILE A 183 -10.95 42.47 20.62
N TYR A 184 -11.94 41.59 20.49
CA TYR A 184 -11.74 40.21 20.08
C TYR A 184 -11.13 40.10 18.67
N SER A 185 -11.66 40.86 17.69
CA SER A 185 -11.13 40.89 16.31
C SER A 185 -9.68 41.38 16.25
N VAL A 186 -9.33 42.40 17.04
CA VAL A 186 -7.93 42.87 17.17
C VAL A 186 -7.04 41.79 17.77
N LYS A 187 -7.46 41.17 18.88
CA LYS A 187 -6.71 40.07 19.51
C LYS A 187 -6.48 38.91 18.54
N LEU A 188 -7.48 38.55 17.74
CA LEU A 188 -7.33 37.52 16.70
C LEU A 188 -6.28 37.92 15.65
N ASN A 189 -6.30 39.17 15.18
CA ASN A 189 -5.33 39.68 14.22
C ASN A 189 -3.88 39.64 14.73
N ASP A 190 -3.68 39.81 16.04
CA ASP A 190 -2.35 39.77 16.66
C ASP A 190 -1.82 38.34 16.90
N ILE A 191 -2.64 37.30 16.73
CA ILE A 191 -2.20 35.90 16.90
C ILE A 191 -1.11 35.57 15.88
N ASP A 192 0.04 35.13 16.40
CA ASP A 192 1.08 34.47 15.61
C ASP A 192 0.71 33.01 15.39
N THR A 193 0.40 32.64 14.15
CA THR A 193 0.06 31.25 13.79
C THR A 193 1.30 30.37 13.62
N SER A 194 2.50 30.96 13.59
CA SER A 194 3.75 30.21 13.44
C SER A 194 4.07 29.32 14.65
N ILE A 195 3.47 29.59 15.82
CA ILE A 195 3.64 28.79 17.05
C ILE A 195 2.71 27.56 17.12
N ALA A 196 1.87 27.32 16.10
CA ALA A 196 0.98 26.15 16.04
C ALA A 196 1.72 24.83 16.38
N PRO A 197 1.10 23.89 17.12
CA PRO A 197 -0.30 23.88 17.55
C PRO A 197 -0.58 24.66 18.83
N ASP A 198 0.45 25.16 19.52
CA ASP A 198 0.37 25.75 20.87
C ASP A 198 -0.08 27.23 20.82
N ILE A 199 -1.26 27.48 20.26
CA ILE A 199 -1.86 28.82 20.14
C ILE A 199 -2.93 28.99 21.21
N ASP A 200 -2.80 30.06 22.01
CA ASP A 200 -3.84 30.51 22.93
C ASP A 200 -4.85 31.39 22.17
N TRP A 201 -6.02 30.82 21.87
CA TRP A 201 -7.07 31.54 21.13
C TRP A 201 -7.89 32.39 22.11
N PRO A 202 -8.15 33.68 21.81
CA PRO A 202 -8.95 34.51 22.68
C PRO A 202 -10.35 33.92 22.85
N GLU A 203 -10.92 34.09 24.05
CA GLU A 203 -12.31 33.68 24.30
C GLU A 203 -13.27 34.56 23.50
N LYS A 204 -14.28 33.91 22.93
CA LYS A 204 -15.32 34.57 22.15
C LYS A 204 -16.23 35.39 23.08
N PRO A 205 -16.54 36.65 22.73
CA PRO A 205 -17.51 37.45 23.49
C PRO A 205 -18.92 36.85 23.47
N GLN A 206 -19.76 37.26 24.42
CA GLN A 206 -21.17 36.85 24.53
C GLN A 206 -22.13 37.78 23.79
#